data_AF-A0A7V9CMI5-F1
#
_entry.id   AF-A0A7V9CMI5-F1
#
_cell.length_a   1.000
_cell.length_b   1.000
_cell.length_c   1.000
_cell.angle_alpha   90.00
_cell.angle_beta   90.00
_cell.angle_gamma   90.00
#
_symmetry.space_group_name_H-M   'P 1'
#
loop_
_entity.id
_entity.type
_entity.pdbx_description
1 polymer ?
#
loop_
_entity_poly.entity_id
_entity_poly.type
_entity_poly.pdbx_seq_one_letter_code
_entity_poly.pdbx_strand_id
1 'polypeptide(L)' 'MHRDLDRLVAQMVAGGITYAEAQREFEKRFLAVALTASDGSITRCAALTGLHRNTLTRKIAEHGLKP' A
#
# COMPACT_ATOMS: atom_id res chain seq x y z
N MET A 1 -15.12 4.19 9.81
CA MET A 1 -13.82 3.81 9.22
C MET A 1 -13.37 2.40 9.62
N HIS A 2 -13.39 2.00 10.90
CA HIS A 2 -12.80 0.71 11.29
C HIS A 2 -13.59 -0.55 10.87
N ARG A 3 -14.93 -0.51 10.82
CA ARG A 3 -15.74 -1.73 10.58
C ARG A 3 -15.44 -2.46 9.26
N ASP A 4 -15.22 -1.72 8.17
CA ASP A 4 -14.95 -2.33 6.87
C ASP A 4 -13.56 -2.98 6.83
N LEU A 5 -12.59 -2.37 7.52
CA LEU A 5 -11.25 -2.92 7.67
C LEU A 5 -11.27 -4.15 8.57
N ASP A 6 -11.98 -4.10 9.70
CA ASP A 6 -12.12 -5.24 10.63
C ASP A 6 -12.75 -6.44 9.92
N ARG A 7 -13.79 -6.20 9.11
CA ARG A 7 -14.43 -7.22 8.29
C ARG A 7 -13.45 -7.81 7.27
N LEU A 8 -12.69 -6.96 6.57
CA LEU A 8 -11.70 -7.42 5.59
C LEU A 8 -10.63 -8.28 6.25
N VAL A 9 -10.07 -7.83 7.37
CA VAL A 9 -9.04 -8.57 8.13
C VAL A 9 -9.59 -9.92 8.60
N ALA A 10 -10.80 -9.95 9.16
CA ALA A 10 -11.44 -11.21 9.56
C ALA A 10 -11.59 -12.18 8.39
N GLN A 11 -11.98 -11.69 7.20
CA GLN A 11 -12.07 -12.51 5.99
C GLN A 11 -10.69 -13.00 5.51
N MET A 12 -9.65 -12.18 5.58
CA MET A 12 -8.29 -12.56 5.19
C MET A 12 -7.76 -13.67 6.11
N VAL A 13 -7.96 -13.54 7.42
CA VAL A 13 -7.55 -14.55 8.42
C VAL A 13 -8.34 -15.84 8.24
N ALA A 14 -9.67 -15.76 8.10
CA ALA A 14 -10.52 -16.92 7.87
C ALA A 14 -10.19 -17.64 6.54
N GLY A 15 -9.74 -16.90 5.53
CA GLY A 15 -9.28 -17.43 4.25
C GLY A 15 -7.86 -17.99 4.26
N GLY A 16 -7.16 -17.97 5.41
CA GLY A 16 -5.80 -18.51 5.53
C GLY A 16 -4.70 -17.63 4.92
N ILE A 17 -4.98 -16.36 4.65
CA ILE A 17 -3.96 -15.43 4.16
C ILE A 17 -2.94 -15.17 5.28
N THR A 18 -1.67 -15.39 4.97
CA THR A 18 -0.59 -15.14 5.91
C THR A 18 -0.39 -13.65 6.14
N TYR A 19 0.20 -13.29 7.29
CA TYR A 19 0.55 -11.90 7.59
C TYR A 19 1.43 -11.27 6.48
N ALA A 20 2.39 -12.04 5.94
CA ALA A 20 3.29 -11.56 4.89
C ALA A 20 2.53 -11.24 3.58
N GLU A 21 1.60 -12.11 3.18
CA GLU A 21 0.75 -11.88 2.00
C GLU A 21 -0.19 -10.69 2.22
N ALA A 22 -0.81 -10.61 3.40
CA ALA A 22 -1.68 -9.51 3.77
C ALA A 22 -0.96 -8.17 3.73
N GLN A 23 0.22 -8.10 4.34
CA GLN A 23 1.08 -6.91 4.35
C GLN A 23 1.47 -6.51 2.92
N ARG A 24 1.86 -7.48 2.08
CA ARG A 24 2.25 -7.24 0.70
C ARG A 24 1.10 -6.67 -0.14
N GLU A 25 -0.08 -7.27 -0.02
CA GLU A 25 -1.28 -6.84 -0.76
C GLU A 25 -1.77 -5.46 -0.30
N PHE A 26 -1.81 -5.22 1.01
CA PHE A 26 -2.16 -3.91 1.56
C PHE A 26 -1.18 -2.84 1.06
N GLU A 27 0.13 -3.09 1.20
CA GLU A 27 1.15 -2.14 0.81
C GLU A 27 1.06 -1.80 -0.68
N LYS A 28 0.92 -2.80 -1.55
CA LYS A 28 0.78 -2.58 -3.00
C LYS A 28 -0.41 -1.66 -3.32
N ARG A 29 -1.58 -1.94 -2.74
CA ARG A 29 -2.82 -1.19 -3.02
C ARG A 29 -2.74 0.23 -2.45
N PHE A 30 -2.22 0.36 -1.23
CA PHE A 30 -2.06 1.66 -0.57
C PHE A 30 -1.12 2.56 -1.38
N LEU A 31 0.04 2.04 -1.79
CA LEU A 31 1.02 2.79 -2.57
C LEU A 31 0.51 3.13 -3.97
N ALA A 32 -0.25 2.24 -4.63
CA ALA A 32 -0.85 2.52 -5.92
C ALA A 32 -1.82 3.71 -5.83
N VAL A 33 -2.73 3.70 -4.86
CA VAL A 33 -3.69 4.80 -4.65
C VAL A 33 -2.98 6.11 -4.30
N ALA A 34 -1.96 6.06 -3.44
CA ALA A 34 -1.20 7.25 -3.07
C ALA A 34 -0.39 7.83 -4.25
N LEU A 35 0.16 6.97 -5.11
CA LEU A 35 0.89 7.37 -6.31
C LEU A 35 -0.05 8.03 -7.33
N THR A 36 -1.24 7.45 -7.56
CA THR A 36 -2.28 8.06 -8.39
C THR A 36 -2.73 9.41 -7.83
N ALA A 37 -2.98 9.51 -6.51
CA ALA A 37 -3.36 10.76 -5.86
C ALA A 37 -2.26 11.85 -5.90
N SER A 38 -1.02 11.46 -6.25
CA SER A 38 0.13 12.34 -6.38
C SER A 38 0.48 12.67 -7.83
N ASP A 39 -0.33 12.24 -8.80
CA ASP A 39 -0.05 12.34 -10.24
C ASP A 39 1.32 11.74 -10.61
N GLY A 40 1.68 10.59 -10.01
CA GLY A 40 2.97 9.94 -10.24
C GLY A 40 4.17 10.62 -9.56
N SER A 41 3.98 11.76 -8.89
CA SER A 41 5.06 12.48 -8.21
C SER A 41 5.50 11.77 -6.93
N ILE A 42 6.72 11.23 -6.94
CA ILE A 42 7.31 10.55 -5.78
C ILE A 42 7.41 11.48 -4.56
N THR A 43 7.76 12.74 -4.75
CA THR A 43 7.89 13.69 -3.63
C THR A 43 6.54 14.00 -2.98
N ARG A 44 5.48 14.19 -3.77
CA ARG A 44 4.12 14.35 -3.23
C ARG A 44 3.62 13.07 -2.58
N CYS A 45 3.86 11.92 -3.19
CA CYS A 45 3.46 10.63 -2.64
C CYS A 45 4.19 10.33 -1.32
N ALA A 46 5.46 10.69 -1.20
CA ALA A 46 6.22 10.63 0.06
C ALA A 46 5.58 11.52 1.14
N ALA A 47 5.16 12.73 0.79
CA ALA A 47 4.44 13.62 1.72
C ALA A 47 3.07 13.06 2.13
N LEU A 48 2.30 12.47 1.21
CA LEU A 48 1.00 11.87 1.50
C LEU A 48 1.09 10.61 2.37
N THR A 49 2.07 9.75 2.10
CA THR A 49 2.25 8.47 2.80
C THR A 49 3.06 8.58 4.07
N GLY A 50 3.78 9.68 4.28
CA GLY A 50 4.76 9.85 5.35
C GLY A 50 6.02 9.00 5.18
N LEU A 51 6.16 8.28 4.07
CA LEU A 51 7.34 7.48 3.78
C LEU A 51 8.45 8.36 3.21
N HIS A 52 9.68 8.12 3.66
CA HIS A 52 10.83 8.74 3.00
C HIS A 52 10.89 8.35 1.53
N ARG A 53 11.19 9.31 0.64
CA ARG A 53 11.18 9.11 -0.82
C ARG A 53 11.98 7.90 -1.30
N ASN A 54 13.15 7.62 -0.70
CA ASN A 54 13.98 6.48 -1.10
C ASN A 54 13.29 5.14 -0.80
N THR A 55 12.61 5.04 0.35
CA THR A 55 11.81 3.87 0.73
C THR A 55 10.64 3.70 -0.22
N LEU A 56 9.96 4.80 -0.54
CA LEU A 56 8.83 4.81 -1.46
C LEU A 56 9.25 4.36 -2.88
N THR A 57 10.34 4.91 -3.43
CA THR A 57 10.87 4.52 -4.74
C THR A 57 11.20 3.03 -4.79
N ARG A 58 11.87 2.49 -3.76
CA ARG A 58 12.17 1.06 -3.68
C ARG A 58 10.89 0.22 -3.68
N LYS A 59 9.91 0.57 -2.84
CA LYS A 59 8.64 -0.18 -2.74
C LYS A 59 7.81 -0.11 -4.03
N ILE A 60 7.77 1.04 -4.70
CA ILE A 60 7.11 1.19 -6.01
C ILE A 60 7.72 0.22 -7.03
N ALA A 61 9.05 0.13 -7.08
CA ALA A 61 9.75 -0.82 -7.95
C ALA A 61 9.50 -2.28 -7.57
N GLU A 62 9.57 -2.63 -6.28
CA GLU A 62 9.30 -3.99 -5.76
C GLU A 62 7.89 -4.49 -6.08
N HIS A 63 6.91 -3.58 -6.09
CA HIS A 63 5.51 -3.89 -6.42
C HIS A 63 5.18 -3.72 -7.91
N GLY A 64 6.15 -3.30 -8.73
CA GLY A 64 5.97 -3.08 -10.18
C GLY A 64 4.99 -1.96 -10.52
N LEU A 65 4.85 -0.97 -9.64
CA LEU A 65 3.95 0.16 -9.81
C LEU A 65 4.58 1.18 -10.77
N LYS A 66 3.77 1.73 -11.68
CA LYS A 66 4.20 2.78 -12.61
C LYS A 66 3.62 4.13 -12.17
N PRO A 67 4.43 5.21 -12.19
CA PRO A 67 3.96 6.58 -11.99
C PRO A 67 2.87 6.99 -12.99
#